data_AF-A0A8T3TPC1-F1
#
_entry.id   AF-A0A8T3TPC1-F1
#
_cell.length_a   1.000
_cell.length_b   1.000
_cell.length_c   1.000
_cell.angle_alpha   90.00
_cell.angle_beta   90.00
_cell.angle_gamma   90.00
#
_symmetry.space_group_name_H-M   'P 1'
#
loop_
_entity.id
_entity.type
_entity.pdbx_description
1 polymer ?
#
loop_
_entity_poly.entity_id
_entity_poly.type
_entity_poly.pdbx_seq_one_letter_code
_entity_poly.pdbx_strand_id
1 'polypeptide(L)' 'MTGELPDELAIDTDVARRIIVGFIREQLRQTGFERLVLGLSGGIDSALVAYLAAEAIGAQRLLCVLMPYRTSSEASRIDA' A
#
# COMPACT_ATOMS: atom_id res chain seq x y z
N MET A 1 26.50 6.06 -3.62
CA MET A 1 26.08 5.17 -2.52
C MET A 1 25.54 3.90 -3.15
N THR A 2 26.41 3.02 -3.65
CA THR A 2 26.03 1.65 -4.02
C THR A 2 25.95 0.87 -2.72
N GLY A 3 24.84 1.08 -1.99
CA GLY A 3 24.55 0.31 -0.79
C GLY A 3 23.92 -0.99 -1.21
N GLU A 4 24.72 -2.04 -1.36
CA GLU A 4 24.17 -3.40 -1.27
C GLU A 4 23.47 -3.51 0.08
N LEU A 5 22.21 -3.94 0.05
CA LEU A 5 21.45 -4.20 1.27
C LEU A 5 22.14 -5.35 2.02
N PRO A 6 22.21 -5.31 3.36
CA PRO A 6 22.64 -6.44 4.16
C PRO A 6 21.87 -7.70 3.75
N ASP A 7 22.52 -8.87 3.78
CA ASP A 7 21.90 -10.14 3.39
C ASP A 7 20.61 -10.43 4.18
N GLU A 8 20.53 -9.96 5.43
CA GLU A 8 19.33 -10.09 6.26
C GLU A 8 18.14 -9.24 5.77
N LEU A 9 18.41 -8.23 4.96
CA LEU A 9 17.42 -7.34 4.34
C LEU A 9 17.24 -7.63 2.85
N ALA A 10 17.94 -8.65 2.31
CA ALA A 10 17.77 -9.09 0.95
C ALA A 10 16.38 -9.72 0.78
N ILE A 11 15.49 -9.01 0.09
CA ILE A 11 14.17 -9.48 -0.27
C ILE A 11 14.01 -9.46 -1.80
N ASP A 12 13.49 -10.56 -2.34
CA ASP A 12 13.01 -10.57 -3.72
C ASP A 12 11.68 -9.81 -3.76
N THR A 13 11.74 -8.56 -4.22
CA THR A 13 10.60 -7.65 -4.25
C THR A 13 9.52 -8.11 -5.23
N ASP A 14 9.89 -8.82 -6.30
CA ASP A 14 8.93 -9.37 -7.27
C ASP A 14 8.14 -10.53 -6.67
N VAL A 15 8.81 -11.41 -5.93
CA VAL A 15 8.15 -12.49 -5.16
C VAL A 15 7.25 -11.88 -4.08
N ALA A 16 7.77 -10.95 -3.28
CA ALA A 16 7.03 -10.30 -2.20
C ALA A 16 5.76 -9.62 -2.71
N ARG A 17 5.88 -8.84 -3.80
CA ARG A 17 4.74 -8.20 -4.47
C ARG A 17 3.67 -9.21 -4.86
N ARG A 18 4.04 -10.30 -5.55
CA ARG A 18 3.08 -11.33 -5.99
C ARG A 18 2.35 -11.97 -4.80
N ILE A 19 3.08 -12.28 -3.72
CA ILE A 19 2.51 -12.86 -2.50
C ILE A 19 1.52 -11.88 -1.86
N ILE A 20 1.91 -10.61 -1.67
CA ILE A 20 1.07 -9.61 -1.00
C ILE A 20 -0.18 -9.29 -1.83
N VAL A 21 -0.05 -9.11 -3.13
CA VAL A 21 -1.20 -8.89 -4.05
C VAL A 21 -2.17 -10.07 -4.01
N GLY A 22 -1.64 -11.30 -4.06
CA GLY A 22 -2.44 -12.52 -3.95
C GLY A 22 -3.16 -12.61 -2.61
N PHE A 23 -2.46 -12.31 -1.52
CA PHE A 23 -3.03 -12.27 -0.17
C PHE A 23 -4.20 -11.27 -0.08
N ILE A 24 -4.02 -10.02 -0.50
CA ILE A 24 -5.08 -8.99 -0.46
C ILE A 24 -6.33 -9.47 -1.21
N ARG A 25 -6.15 -9.98 -2.43
CA ARG A 25 -7.25 -10.48 -3.26
C ARG A 25 -7.99 -11.64 -2.59
N GLU A 26 -7.26 -12.58 -2.01
CA GLU A 26 -7.83 -13.74 -1.33
C GLU A 26 -8.57 -13.34 -0.05
N GLN A 27 -8.05 -12.38 0.72
CA GLN A 27 -8.74 -11.88 1.91
C GLN A 27 -10.10 -11.27 1.57
N LEU A 28 -10.20 -10.47 0.50
CA LEU A 28 -11.49 -9.94 0.04
C LEU A 28 -12.43 -11.06 -0.42
N ARG A 29 -11.91 -12.04 -1.18
CA ARG A 29 -12.70 -13.18 -1.66
C ARG A 29 -13.27 -14.01 -0.50
N GLN A 30 -12.46 -14.30 0.52
CA GLN A 30 -12.88 -15.11 1.68
C GLN A 30 -13.90 -14.38 2.55
N THR A 31 -13.79 -13.07 2.65
CA THR A 31 -14.70 -12.23 3.46
C THR A 31 -15.96 -11.82 2.71
N GLY A 32 -16.01 -12.00 1.39
CA GLY A 32 -17.14 -11.59 0.54
C GLY A 32 -17.19 -10.08 0.28
N PHE A 33 -16.12 -9.35 0.55
CA PHE A 33 -16.03 -7.93 0.25
C PHE A 33 -15.50 -7.69 -1.17
N GLU A 34 -16.02 -6.65 -1.81
CA GLU A 34 -15.57 -6.25 -3.16
C GLU A 34 -14.76 -4.96 -3.17
N ARG A 35 -14.71 -4.22 -2.05
CA ARG A 35 -14.08 -2.89 -1.96
C ARG A 35 -13.21 -2.79 -0.71
N LEU A 36 -12.20 -1.92 -0.78
CA LEU A 36 -11.27 -1.64 0.32
C LEU A 36 -11.27 -0.15 0.65
N VAL A 37 -11.18 0.19 1.93
CA VAL A 37 -10.93 1.56 2.41
C VAL A 37 -9.54 1.60 3.04
N LEU A 38 -8.73 2.59 2.66
CA LEU A 38 -7.35 2.73 3.11
C LEU A 38 -7.12 4.15 3.62
N GLY A 39 -6.51 4.27 4.80
CA GLY A 39 -5.96 5.55 5.26
C GLY A 39 -4.67 5.87 4.50
N LEU A 40 -4.61 7.02 3.83
CA LEU A 40 -3.46 7.46 3.04
C LEU A 40 -2.85 8.70 3.69
N SER A 41 -1.62 8.58 4.21
CA SER A 41 -0.99 9.62 5.04
C SER A 41 0.06 10.46 4.32
N GLY A 42 0.43 10.07 3.09
CA GLY A 42 1.56 10.63 2.35
C GLY A 42 2.90 9.95 2.70
N GLY A 43 2.89 8.95 3.59
CA GLY A 43 4.07 8.14 3.91
C GLY A 43 4.23 6.95 2.97
N ILE A 44 5.48 6.49 2.80
CA ILE A 44 5.87 5.39 1.90
C ILE A 44 5.08 4.10 2.15
N ASP A 45 4.80 3.77 3.41
CA ASP A 45 4.06 2.54 3.76
C ASP A 45 2.63 2.59 3.22
N SER A 46 1.92 3.69 3.47
CA SER A 46 0.54 3.85 3.00
C SER A 46 0.44 3.94 1.48
N ALA A 47 1.43 4.58 0.83
CA ALA A 47 1.52 4.65 -0.63
C ALA A 47 1.79 3.26 -1.24
N LEU A 48 2.68 2.46 -0.65
CA LEU A 48 2.96 1.10 -1.08
C LEU A 48 1.72 0.21 -0.93
N VAL A 49 1.01 0.29 0.20
CA VAL A 49 -0.23 -0.45 0.41
C VAL A 49 -1.31 -0.02 -0.59
N ALA A 50 -1.44 1.27 -0.89
CA ALA A 50 -2.38 1.78 -1.89
C ALA A 50 -2.09 1.19 -3.28
N TYR A 51 -0.81 1.16 -3.68
CA TYR A 51 -0.37 0.57 -4.94
C TYR A 51 -0.72 -0.93 -5.03
N LEU A 52 -0.33 -1.70 -4.03
CA LEU A 52 -0.55 -3.16 -4.00
C LEU A 52 -2.04 -3.51 -3.91
N ALA A 53 -2.83 -2.73 -3.16
CA ALA A 53 -4.28 -2.90 -3.10
C ALA A 53 -4.93 -2.59 -4.45
N ALA A 54 -4.57 -1.48 -5.10
CA ALA A 54 -5.06 -1.14 -6.43
C ALA A 54 -4.72 -2.21 -7.48
N GLU A 55 -3.52 -2.80 -7.42
CA GLU A 55 -3.14 -3.93 -8.27
C GLU A 55 -3.97 -5.20 -7.97
N ALA A 56 -4.25 -5.47 -6.69
CA ALA A 56 -4.99 -6.65 -6.28
C ALA A 56 -6.45 -6.63 -6.73
N ILE A 57 -7.13 -5.49 -6.59
CA ILE A 57 -8.61 -5.40 -6.71
C ILE A 57 -9.09 -4.37 -7.75
N GLY A 58 -8.19 -3.60 -8.35
CA GLY A 58 -8.50 -2.47 -9.22
C GLY A 58 -8.71 -1.17 -8.43
N ALA A 59 -8.11 -0.07 -8.91
CA ALA A 59 -8.18 1.24 -8.25
C ALA A 59 -9.61 1.76 -8.04
N GLN A 60 -10.53 1.44 -8.94
CA GLN A 60 -11.96 1.80 -8.86
C GLN A 60 -12.69 1.16 -7.67
N ARG A 61 -12.11 0.13 -7.04
CA ARG A 61 -12.65 -0.56 -5.86
C ARG A 61 -11.93 -0.15 -4.56
N LEU A 62 -11.00 0.79 -4.65
CA LEU A 62 -10.21 1.29 -3.53
C LEU A 62 -10.61 2.75 -3.22
N LEU A 63 -10.99 3.00 -1.97
CA LEU A 63 -11.18 4.35 -1.45
C LEU A 63 -10.03 4.71 -0.52
N CYS A 64 -9.18 5.67 -0.94
CA CYS A 64 -8.15 6.24 -0.10
C CYS A 64 -8.69 7.46 0.66
N VAL A 65 -8.41 7.54 1.96
CA VAL A 65 -8.85 8.61 2.85
C VAL A 65 -7.64 9.24 3.53
N LEU A 66 -7.41 10.52 3.26
CA LEU A 66 -6.47 11.34 4.02
C LEU A 66 -7.19 11.94 5.24
N MET A 67 -6.64 11.73 6.43
CA MET A 67 -7.15 12.29 7.70
C MET A 67 -6.11 13.23 8.32
N PRO A 68 -6.03 14.49 7.86
CA PRO A 68 -5.00 15.42 8.33
C PRO A 68 -5.30 15.93 9.74
N TYR A 69 -4.26 16.18 10.52
CA TYR A 69 -4.33 16.85 11.82
C TYR A 69 -3.67 18.24 11.74
N ARG A 70 -3.84 19.07 12.78
CA ARG A 70 -3.30 20.45 12.81
C ARG A 70 -1.79 20.55 12.55
N THR A 71 -1.04 19.48 12.82
CA THR A 71 0.41 19.41 12.65
C THR A 71 0.85 18.64 11.40
N SER A 72 -0.08 18.21 10.54
CA SER A 72 0.25 17.53 9.28
C SER A 72 0.97 18.49 8.34
N SER A 73 2.09 18.05 7.78
CA SER A 73 2.86 18.83 6.81
C SER A 73 2.08 19.01 5.50
N GLU A 74 2.32 20.12 4.79
CA GLU A 74 1.72 20.35 3.47
C GLU A 74 2.18 19.30 2.44
N ALA A 75 3.45 18.90 2.50
CA ALA A 75 4.00 17.84 1.63
C ALA A 75 3.23 16.52 1.77
N SER A 76 2.98 16.07 3.01
CA SER A 76 2.20 14.84 3.26
C SER A 76 0.78 14.89 2.70
N ARG A 77 0.19 16.09 2.58
CA ARG A 77 -1.16 16.28 2.02
C ARG A 77 -1.16 16.28 0.49
N ILE A 78 -0.04 16.64 -0.13
CA ILE A 78 0.15 16.58 -1.58
C ILE A 78 0.47 15.14 -2.02
N ASP A 79 1.23 14.41 -1.21
CA ASP A 79 1.65 13.04 -1.52
C ASP A 79 0.56 11.98 -1.30
N ALA A 80 -0.46 12.29 -0.49
CA ALA A 80 -1.62 11.44 -0.24
C ALA A 80 -2.74 11.69 -1.24
#